data_AF-A0A1T3NZC4-F1
#
_entry.id   AF-A0A1T3NZC4-F1
#
_cell.length_a   1.000
_cell.length_b   1.000
_cell.length_c   1.000
_cell.angle_alpha   90.00
_cell.angle_beta   90.00
_cell.angle_gamma   90.00
#
_symmetry.space_group_name_H-M   'P 1'
#
loop_
_entity.id
_entity.type
_entity.pdbx_description
1 polymer ?
#
loop_
_entity_poly.entity_id
_entity_poly.type
_entity_poly.pdbx_seq_one_letter_code
_entity_poly.pdbx_strand_id
1 'polypeptide(L)'
;MFCAEVKNYQKPSDQGAQFDEFVAKCYVARQADHLLSDHLMWITWAPFRANTWSQLDSPKQVEQAVLLHSERVFGLDRDAADAVIDPDVVAQVAARLWLIVLSEKQETLVPLKDWEAIVAAELIRKGEQW
;
A
#
# COMPACT_ATOMS: atom_id res chain seq x y z
N MET A 1 5.14 12.34 2.42
CA MET A 1 4.10 12.35 1.35
C MET A 1 3.66 10.91 1.06
N PHE A 2 2.43 10.62 0.62
CA PHE A 2 1.98 9.23 0.39
C PHE A 2 1.26 9.06 -0.96
N CYS A 3 1.33 7.85 -1.53
CA CYS A 3 0.52 7.43 -2.66
C CYS A 3 -0.45 6.35 -2.18
N ALA A 4 -1.75 6.52 -2.42
CA ALA A 4 -2.76 5.55 -1.99
C ALA A 4 -3.59 5.07 -3.17
N GLU A 5 -3.77 3.76 -3.27
CA GLU A 5 -4.80 3.15 -4.11
C GLU A 5 -5.92 2.59 -3.22
N VAL A 6 -7.16 3.06 -3.49
CA VAL A 6 -8.33 2.82 -2.64
C VAL A 6 -9.33 1.95 -3.39
N LYS A 7 -9.65 0.78 -2.83
CA LYS A 7 -10.58 -0.21 -3.38
C LYS A 7 -11.73 -0.47 -2.42
N ASN A 8 -12.80 0.31 -2.55
CA ASN A 8 -14.03 0.06 -1.79
C ASN A 8 -14.85 -1.07 -2.42
N TYR A 9 -14.37 -2.31 -2.27
CA TYR A 9 -15.06 -3.51 -2.71
C TYR A 9 -15.73 -4.23 -1.55
N GLN A 10 -16.90 -4.80 -1.80
CA GLN A 10 -17.59 -5.68 -0.85
C GLN A 10 -17.02 -7.11 -0.81
N LYS A 11 -16.25 -7.51 -1.83
CA LYS A 11 -15.70 -8.87 -1.99
C LYS A 11 -14.26 -8.83 -2.52
N PRO A 12 -13.47 -9.89 -2.33
CA PRO A 12 -12.08 -9.95 -2.80
C PRO A 12 -11.93 -9.75 -4.31
N SER A 13 -12.75 -10.43 -5.13
CA SER A 13 -12.72 -10.37 -6.62
C SER A 13 -11.29 -10.32 -7.19
N ASP A 14 -11.00 -9.37 -8.08
CA ASP A 14 -9.72 -9.24 -8.78
C ASP A 14 -8.70 -8.39 -8.02
N GLN A 15 -8.93 -8.12 -6.72
CA GLN A 15 -8.03 -7.28 -5.91
C GLN A 15 -6.59 -7.79 -5.92
N GLY A 16 -6.38 -9.11 -5.94
CA GLY A 16 -5.04 -9.67 -6.00
C GLY A 16 -4.28 -9.22 -7.26
N ALA A 17 -4.94 -9.25 -8.42
CA ALA A 17 -4.32 -8.82 -9.67
C ALA A 17 -4.12 -7.30 -9.72
N GLN A 18 -5.09 -6.54 -9.22
CA GLN A 18 -4.97 -5.07 -9.15
C GLN A 18 -3.87 -4.64 -8.15
N PHE A 19 -3.69 -5.37 -7.07
CA PHE A 19 -2.60 -5.15 -6.12
C PHE A 19 -1.24 -5.39 -6.77
N ASP A 20 -1.08 -6.47 -7.53
CA ASP A 20 0.17 -6.72 -8.28
C ASP A 20 0.45 -5.59 -9.29
N GLU A 21 -0.57 -5.13 -10.01
CA GLU A 21 -0.43 -4.00 -10.93
C GLU A 21 -0.03 -2.71 -10.22
N PHE A 22 -0.63 -2.42 -9.06
CA PHE A 22 -0.27 -1.28 -8.21
C PHE A 22 1.19 -1.34 -7.76
N VAL A 23 1.64 -2.50 -7.27
CA VAL A 23 3.02 -2.71 -6.82
C VAL A 23 4.01 -2.52 -7.97
N ALA A 24 3.70 -3.04 -9.17
CA ALA A 24 4.53 -2.85 -10.35
C ALA A 24 4.63 -1.36 -10.76
N LYS A 25 3.54 -0.59 -10.67
CA LYS A 25 3.56 0.87 -10.89
C LYS A 25 4.42 1.59 -9.86
N CYS A 26 4.33 1.19 -8.59
CA CYS A 26 5.15 1.75 -7.51
C CYS A 26 6.64 1.52 -7.76
N TYR A 27 7.01 0.35 -8.26
CA TYR A 27 8.39 0.04 -8.68
C TYR A 27 8.87 1.01 -9.77
N VAL A 28 8.12 1.15 -10.86
CA VAL A 28 8.48 2.07 -11.97
C VAL A 28 8.64 3.50 -11.47
N ALA A 29 7.69 3.97 -10.69
CA ALA A 29 7.70 5.33 -10.20
C ALA A 29 8.83 5.58 -9.17
N ARG A 30 9.24 4.56 -8.42
CA ARG A 30 10.43 4.64 -7.55
C ARG A 30 11.73 4.60 -8.36
N GLN A 31 11.82 3.76 -9.38
CA GLN A 31 12.97 3.67 -10.27
C GLN A 31 13.23 4.99 -11.01
N ALA A 32 12.16 5.69 -11.40
CA ALA A 32 12.25 7.01 -12.04
C ALA A 32 12.50 8.17 -11.05
N ASP A 33 12.64 7.90 -9.75
CA ASP A 33 12.68 8.88 -8.65
C ASP A 33 11.51 9.90 -8.68
N HIS A 34 10.39 9.48 -9.28
CA HIS A 34 9.19 10.29 -9.46
C HIS A 34 8.29 10.29 -8.22
N LEU A 35 8.49 9.34 -7.29
CA LEU A 35 7.80 9.27 -6.02
C LEU A 35 8.75 9.65 -4.88
N LEU A 36 8.60 10.89 -4.39
CA LEU A 36 9.04 11.34 -3.07
C LEU A 36 8.11 10.84 -1.94
N SER A 37 7.28 9.83 -2.22
CA SER A 37 6.31 9.30 -1.27
C SER A 37 7.01 8.36 -0.29
N ASP A 38 6.90 8.67 0.99
CA ASP A 38 7.40 7.87 2.10
C ASP A 38 6.58 6.60 2.31
N HIS A 39 5.30 6.62 1.88
CA HIS A 39 4.35 5.53 2.07
C HIS A 39 3.56 5.21 0.79
N LEU A 40 3.39 3.92 0.54
CA LEU A 40 2.64 3.34 -0.57
C LEU A 40 1.47 2.52 0.00
N MET A 41 0.28 3.10 -0.02
CA MET A 41 -0.87 2.58 0.72
C MET A 41 -1.83 1.85 -0.22
N TRP A 42 -2.18 0.62 0.13
CA TRP A 42 -3.30 -0.11 -0.43
C TRP A 42 -4.42 -0.16 0.61
N ILE A 43 -5.55 0.50 0.31
CA ILE A 43 -6.68 0.61 1.24
C ILE A 43 -7.88 -0.12 0.64
N THR A 44 -8.44 -1.09 1.36
CA THR A 44 -9.59 -1.87 0.89
C THR A 44 -10.60 -2.18 2.00
N TRP A 45 -11.83 -2.50 1.63
CA TRP A 45 -12.89 -2.93 2.55
C TRP A 45 -13.18 -4.44 2.51
N ALA A 46 -12.48 -5.16 1.61
CA ALA A 46 -12.59 -6.60 1.52
C ALA A 46 -11.19 -7.21 1.56
N PRO A 47 -10.90 -8.10 2.54
CA PRO A 47 -9.61 -8.77 2.61
C PRO A 47 -9.41 -9.64 1.36
N PHE A 48 -8.19 -9.72 0.87
CA PHE A 48 -7.82 -10.54 -0.28
C PHE A 48 -6.53 -11.30 0.07
N ARG A 49 -6.28 -12.43 -0.61
CA ARG A 49 -5.05 -13.24 -0.39
C ARG A 49 -4.75 -13.55 1.09
N ALA A 50 -5.79 -13.91 1.86
CA ALA A 50 -5.69 -14.13 3.31
C ALA A 50 -4.62 -15.16 3.71
N ASN A 51 -4.43 -16.21 2.90
CA ASN A 51 -3.42 -17.25 3.15
C ASN A 51 -1.97 -16.77 3.00
N THR A 52 -1.75 -15.67 2.28
CA THR A 52 -0.42 -15.10 2.00
C THR A 52 -0.33 -13.66 2.48
N TRP A 53 -1.21 -13.24 3.41
CA TRP A 53 -1.35 -11.84 3.82
C TRP A 53 -0.04 -11.25 4.35
N SER A 54 0.65 -11.99 5.22
CA SER A 54 1.92 -11.59 5.84
C SER A 54 3.12 -11.54 4.88
N GLN A 55 2.91 -11.82 3.59
CA GLN A 55 3.94 -11.83 2.57
C GLN A 55 3.70 -10.73 1.53
N LEU A 56 2.57 -10.01 1.60
CA LEU A 56 2.17 -9.05 0.58
C LEU A 56 3.09 -7.82 0.50
N ASP A 57 3.76 -7.50 1.60
CA ASP A 57 4.76 -6.44 1.73
C ASP A 57 6.21 -6.96 1.62
N SER A 58 6.40 -8.24 1.26
CA SER A 58 7.73 -8.82 1.15
C SER A 58 8.43 -8.43 -0.17
N PRO A 59 9.76 -8.32 -0.19
CA PRO A 59 10.52 -8.11 -1.42
C PRO A 59 10.20 -9.13 -2.51
N LYS A 60 10.01 -10.40 -2.12
CA LYS A 60 9.63 -11.49 -3.03
C LYS A 60 8.29 -11.25 -3.70
N GLN A 61 7.29 -10.75 -2.98
CA GLN A 61 6.00 -10.41 -3.58
C GLN A 61 6.14 -9.25 -4.57
N VAL A 62 6.93 -8.23 -4.23
CA VAL A 62 7.18 -7.09 -5.11
C VAL A 62 7.86 -7.52 -6.41
N GLU A 63 8.90 -8.33 -6.30
CA GLU A 63 9.58 -8.95 -7.44
C GLU A 63 8.60 -9.74 -8.31
N GLN A 64 7.79 -10.62 -7.72
CA GLN A 64 6.79 -11.40 -8.46
C GLN A 64 5.77 -10.53 -9.19
N ALA A 65 5.29 -9.45 -8.55
CA ALA A 65 4.36 -8.50 -9.14
C ALA A 65 5.00 -7.74 -10.32
N VAL A 66 6.25 -7.31 -10.17
CA VAL A 66 7.00 -6.62 -11.22
C VAL A 66 7.24 -7.54 -12.42
N LEU A 67 7.68 -8.78 -12.18
CA LEU A 67 7.93 -9.76 -13.24
C LEU A 67 6.65 -10.21 -13.94
N LEU A 68 5.51 -10.28 -13.23
CA LEU A 68 4.21 -10.55 -13.82
C LEU A 68 3.82 -9.46 -14.84
N HIS A 69 4.25 -8.23 -14.61
CA HIS A 69 4.01 -7.08 -15.49
C HIS A 69 5.27 -6.66 -16.27
N SER A 70 6.24 -7.56 -16.45
CA SER A 70 7.55 -7.32 -17.08
C SER A 70 7.47 -6.64 -18.45
N GLU A 71 6.55 -7.07 -19.31
CA GLU A 71 6.36 -6.48 -20.64
C GLU A 71 5.96 -4.99 -20.54
N ARG A 72 5.14 -4.64 -19.55
CA ARG A 72 4.70 -3.26 -19.34
C ARG A 72 5.74 -2.42 -18.58
N VAL A 73 6.47 -3.03 -17.66
CA VAL A 73 7.47 -2.35 -16.81
C VAL A 73 8.77 -2.10 -17.58
N PHE A 74 9.27 -3.11 -18.29
CA PHE A 74 10.58 -3.09 -18.95
C PHE A 74 10.50 -3.18 -20.47
N GLY A 75 9.36 -3.57 -21.06
CA GLY A 75 9.29 -3.92 -22.48
C GLY A 75 9.98 -5.24 -22.81
N LEU A 76 10.18 -6.09 -21.80
CA LEU A 76 10.91 -7.35 -21.89
C LEU A 76 10.02 -8.53 -21.52
N ASP A 77 10.39 -9.73 -21.98
CA ASP A 77 9.82 -10.96 -21.43
C ASP A 77 10.28 -11.18 -19.98
N ARG A 78 9.67 -12.16 -19.32
CA ARG A 78 9.89 -12.44 -17.90
C ARG A 78 11.35 -12.79 -17.58
N ASP A 79 12.00 -13.59 -18.42
CA ASP A 79 13.34 -14.11 -18.16
C ASP A 79 14.39 -13.00 -18.32
N ALA A 80 14.22 -12.15 -19.34
CA ALA A 80 15.05 -10.97 -19.52
C ALA A 80 14.79 -9.90 -18.44
N ALA A 81 13.54 -9.75 -17.98
CA ALA A 81 13.19 -8.84 -16.90
C ALA A 81 13.83 -9.25 -15.55
N ASP A 82 13.90 -10.55 -15.27
CA ASP A 82 14.54 -11.10 -14.07
C ASP A 82 16.03 -10.71 -13.96
N ALA A 83 16.70 -10.56 -15.10
CA ALA A 83 18.10 -10.15 -15.16
C ALA A 83 18.32 -8.64 -14.94
N VAL A 84 17.29 -7.80 -15.10
CA VAL A 84 17.41 -6.33 -15.02
C VAL A 84 16.63 -5.70 -13.87
N ILE A 85 15.83 -6.49 -13.14
CA ILE A 85 15.12 -6.00 -11.97
C ILE A 85 16.12 -5.51 -10.91
N ASP A 86 15.85 -4.33 -10.35
CA ASP A 86 16.71 -3.71 -9.35
C ASP A 86 16.26 -4.16 -7.94
N PRO A 87 17.07 -4.99 -7.25
CA PRO A 87 16.72 -5.51 -5.94
C PRO A 87 16.63 -4.41 -4.86
N ASP A 88 17.36 -3.31 -5.02
CA ASP A 88 17.31 -2.19 -4.07
C ASP A 88 16.00 -1.42 -4.19
N VAL A 89 15.51 -1.23 -5.42
CA VAL A 89 14.19 -0.62 -5.66
C VAL A 89 13.08 -1.54 -5.13
N VAL A 90 13.20 -2.86 -5.34
CA VAL A 90 12.27 -3.85 -4.79
C VAL A 90 12.20 -3.76 -3.26
N ALA A 91 13.35 -3.77 -2.58
CA ALA A 91 13.41 -3.65 -1.12
C ALA A 91 12.83 -2.32 -0.62
N GLN A 92 13.08 -1.23 -1.35
CA GLN A 92 12.55 0.09 -1.02
C GLN A 92 11.03 0.17 -1.15
N VAL A 93 10.44 -0.44 -2.18
CA VAL A 93 8.98 -0.51 -2.34
C VAL A 93 8.37 -1.35 -1.23
N ALA A 94 8.91 -2.55 -0.99
CA ALA A 94 8.49 -3.46 0.07
C ALA A 94 8.43 -2.75 1.45
N ALA A 95 9.51 -2.05 1.83
CA ALA A 95 9.60 -1.34 3.10
C ALA A 95 8.59 -0.19 3.27
N ARG A 96 8.00 0.30 2.18
CA ARG A 96 7.06 1.43 2.18
C ARG A 96 5.61 1.00 1.94
N LEU A 97 5.35 -0.28 1.67
CA LEU A 97 4.01 -0.81 1.41
C LEU A 97 3.20 -0.91 2.70
N TRP A 98 2.02 -0.31 2.68
CA TRP A 98 1.08 -0.31 3.80
C TRP A 98 -0.23 -0.91 3.30
N LEU A 99 -0.66 -2.02 3.89
CA LEU A 99 -1.92 -2.68 3.55
C LEU A 99 -2.94 -2.44 4.66
N ILE A 100 -4.01 -1.74 4.33
CA ILE A 100 -5.07 -1.36 5.27
C ILE A 100 -6.38 -1.99 4.82
N VAL A 101 -6.92 -2.88 5.64
CA VAL A 101 -8.27 -3.41 5.46
C VAL A 101 -9.19 -2.73 6.46
N LEU A 102 -10.13 -1.95 5.93
CA LEU A 102 -11.14 -1.24 6.68
C LEU A 102 -12.46 -2.02 6.67
N SER A 103 -13.36 -1.62 7.55
CA SER A 103 -14.76 -2.01 7.56
C SER A 103 -15.61 -0.75 7.71
N GLU A 104 -16.82 -0.75 7.15
CA GLU A 104 -17.72 0.42 7.23
C GLU A 104 -17.99 0.85 8.68
N LYS A 105 -17.98 -0.10 9.62
CA LYS A 105 -18.13 0.17 11.05
C LYS A 105 -16.95 0.97 11.63
N GLN A 106 -15.75 0.83 11.08
CA GLN A 106 -14.57 1.60 11.50
C GLN A 106 -14.61 3.06 11.05
N GLU A 107 -15.36 3.39 9.99
CA GLU A 107 -15.50 4.79 9.56
C GLU A 107 -16.38 5.61 10.51
N THR A 108 -17.30 4.94 11.20
CA THR A 108 -18.22 5.56 12.16
C THR A 108 -17.72 5.46 13.61
N LEU A 109 -16.53 4.89 13.81
CA LEU A 109 -15.89 4.78 15.12
C LEU A 109 -15.33 6.16 15.51
N VAL A 110 -16.15 6.91 16.25
CA VAL A 110 -15.75 8.14 16.93
C VAL A 110 -15.44 7.84 18.41
N PRO A 111 -14.50 8.55 19.05
CA PRO A 111 -14.35 8.49 20.49
C PRO A 111 -15.68 8.83 21.17
N LEU A 112 -15.93 8.28 22.38
CA LEU A 112 -17.09 8.74 23.15
C LEU A 112 -16.89 10.23 23.45
N LYS A 113 -17.99 11.00 23.48
CA LYS A 113 -17.96 12.45 23.72
C LYS A 113 -17.15 12.86 24.95
N ASP A 114 -17.18 12.04 26.00
CA ASP A 114 -16.40 12.29 27.23
C ASP A 114 -14.88 12.21 26.97
N TRP A 115 -14.45 11.29 26.09
CA TRP A 115 -13.05 11.19 25.66
C TRP A 115 -12.67 12.32 24.70
N GLU A 116 -13.56 12.75 23.81
CA GLU A 116 -13.34 13.94 22.98
C GLU A 116 -13.09 15.17 23.85
N ALA A 117 -13.89 15.35 24.91
CA ALA A 117 -13.71 16.45 25.86
C ALA A 117 -12.38 16.39 26.62
N ILE A 118 -11.95 15.20 27.04
CA ILE A 118 -10.65 15.00 27.71
C ILE A 118 -9.49 15.32 26.76
N VAL A 119 -9.54 14.84 25.52
CA VAL A 119 -8.49 15.10 24.52
C VAL A 119 -8.44 16.58 24.17
N ALA A 120 -9.59 17.22 23.94
CA ALA A 120 -9.67 18.65 23.69
C ALA A 120 -9.10 19.47 24.87
N ALA A 121 -9.43 19.10 26.11
CA ALA A 121 -8.90 19.76 27.31
C ALA A 121 -7.38 19.64 27.41
N GLU A 122 -6.81 18.47 27.11
CA GLU A 122 -5.36 18.25 27.12
C GLU A 122 -4.64 18.99 26.00
N LEU A 123 -5.20 19.04 24.79
CA LEU A 123 -4.62 19.80 23.67
C LEU A 123 -4.62 21.30 23.94
N ILE A 124 -5.72 21.84 24.48
CA ILE A 124 -5.79 23.23 24.94
C ILE A 124 -4.75 23.50 26.03
N ARG A 125 -4.58 22.59 27.00
CA ARG A 125 -3.57 22.71 28.06
C ARG A 125 -2.14 22.77 27.51
N LYS A 126 -1.88 22.07 26.41
CA LYS A 126 -0.58 22.08 25.70
C LYS A 126 -0.43 23.25 24.73
N GLY A 127 -1.47 24.05 24.51
CA GLY A 127 -1.46 25.16 23.56
C GLY A 127 -1.59 24.70 22.09
N GLU A 128 -2.04 23.48 21.86
CA GLU A 128 -2.29 22.91 20.54
C GLU A 128 -3.75 23.19 20.12
N GLN A 129 -3.99 23.39 18.82
CA GLN A 129 -5.36 23.54 18.30
C GLN A 129 -6.03 22.18 18.12
N TRP A 130 -7.32 22.13 18.44
CA TRP A 130 -8.23 21.03 18.11
C TRP A 130 -8.71 21.13 16.67
#